data_AF-A0A061RGQ4-F1
#
_entry.id   AF-A0A061RGQ4-F1
#
_cell.length_a   1.000
_cell.length_b   1.000
_cell.length_c   1.000
_cell.angle_alpha   90.00
_cell.angle_beta   90.00
_cell.angle_gamma   90.00
#
_symmetry.space_group_name_H-M   'P 1'
#
loop_
_entity.id
_entity.type
_entity.pdbx_description
1 polymer ?
#
loop_
_entity_poly.entity_id
_entity_poly.type
_entity_poly.pdbx_seq_one_letter_code
_entity_poly.pdbx_strand_id
1 'polypeptide(L)'
;RTCRPSALASVQLSVLRKDGKGGDGGSSPGESGGHDGGRGSLPGSPRGGEEGGEEEAEGALTGSDGSSDGGDRQQEELAAAAEKIFMFLQVFTASLKSYAHGANDTANAAGPYTAVQALYIHGAAGCSHVVTPFWVLAAGGLGIVLGLACLGHKVMQTIGTGLTSINFSRGFCVELGSTLAVVTASLAGMPVSSTHCQVGSIIAVGLMESGAGAVNWRLLGKVAVSWLVTVPAAAAAAALLLVATRPLIVS
;
A
#
# COMPACT_ATOMS: atom_id res chain seq x y z
N ARG A 1 13.39 -23.28 -28.98
CA ARG A 1 13.66 -23.78 -27.61
C ARG A 1 13.36 -22.63 -26.65
N THR A 2 12.16 -22.60 -26.09
CA THR A 2 11.67 -21.50 -25.25
C THR A 2 12.13 -21.72 -23.81
N CYS A 3 12.86 -20.75 -23.25
CA CYS A 3 13.25 -20.79 -21.84
C CYS A 3 11.99 -20.62 -20.96
N ARG A 4 11.80 -21.52 -19.99
CA ARG A 4 10.61 -21.53 -19.13
C ARG A 4 10.58 -20.26 -18.25
N PRO A 5 9.40 -19.67 -18.00
CA PRO A 5 9.24 -18.46 -17.17
C PRO A 5 9.53 -18.67 -15.66
N SER A 6 9.99 -19.84 -15.25
CA SER A 6 10.34 -20.20 -13.86
C SER A 6 11.52 -19.41 -13.27
N ALA A 7 12.26 -18.63 -14.06
CA ALA A 7 13.35 -17.79 -13.57
C ALA A 7 12.85 -16.49 -12.88
N LEU A 8 11.72 -15.92 -13.32
CA LEU A 8 11.17 -14.68 -12.73
C LEU A 8 10.55 -14.92 -11.35
N ALA A 9 9.88 -16.07 -11.16
CA ALA A 9 9.37 -16.48 -9.84
C ALA A 9 10.51 -16.75 -8.84
N SER A 10 11.67 -17.19 -9.34
CA SER A 10 12.85 -17.48 -8.51
C SER A 10 13.49 -16.21 -7.94
N VAL A 11 13.44 -15.07 -8.63
CA VAL A 11 14.01 -13.81 -8.12
C VAL A 11 13.23 -13.28 -6.91
N GLN A 12 11.89 -13.37 -6.94
CA GLN A 12 11.05 -13.03 -5.80
C GLN A 12 11.27 -13.98 -4.61
N LEU A 13 11.41 -15.28 -4.87
CA LEU A 13 11.66 -16.27 -3.81
C LEU A 13 13.08 -16.23 -3.24
N SER A 14 14.09 -15.85 -4.05
CA SER A 14 15.49 -15.80 -3.63
C SER A 14 15.82 -14.66 -2.68
N VAL A 15 15.06 -13.56 -2.70
CA VAL A 15 15.18 -12.48 -1.70
C VAL A 15 14.61 -12.91 -0.34
N LEU A 16 13.60 -13.80 -0.30
CA LEU A 16 12.99 -14.28 0.94
C LEU A 16 13.64 -15.55 1.53
N ARG A 17 14.40 -16.32 0.75
CA ARG A 17 14.96 -17.60 1.22
C ARG A 17 16.34 -17.49 1.86
N LYS A 18 16.99 -16.32 1.86
CA LYS A 18 18.39 -16.21 2.30
C LYS A 18 18.60 -16.16 3.82
N ASP A 19 17.55 -16.00 4.64
CA ASP A 19 17.69 -15.89 6.11
C ASP A 19 17.00 -17.01 6.93
N GLY A 20 16.59 -18.11 6.30
CA GLY A 20 15.88 -19.20 6.98
C GLY A 20 16.77 -20.40 7.36
N LYS A 21 17.88 -20.20 8.08
CA LYS A 21 18.60 -21.34 8.69
C LYS A 21 19.20 -20.98 10.05
N GLY A 22 18.39 -21.13 11.10
CA GLY A 22 18.86 -21.19 12.47
C GLY A 22 17.75 -20.99 13.50
N GLY A 23 17.49 -22.02 14.32
CA GLY A 23 16.88 -21.84 15.64
C GLY A 23 15.53 -22.50 15.86
N ASP A 24 15.55 -23.81 16.13
CA ASP A 24 14.50 -24.53 16.88
C ASP A 24 14.46 -24.02 18.34
N GLY A 25 13.27 -24.01 18.95
CA GLY A 25 13.12 -23.81 20.40
C GLY A 25 11.78 -23.20 20.81
N GLY A 26 10.78 -24.05 21.06
CA GLY A 26 9.44 -23.65 21.47
C GLY A 26 9.30 -23.26 22.94
N SER A 27 8.14 -22.68 23.27
CA SER A 27 7.43 -22.77 24.56
C SER A 27 6.02 -22.15 24.45
N SER A 28 4.99 -22.95 24.70
CA SER A 28 3.69 -22.53 25.29
C SER A 28 3.87 -22.42 26.83
N PRO A 29 2.98 -21.84 27.67
CA PRO A 29 1.49 -21.85 27.68
C PRO A 29 0.90 -20.40 27.80
N GLY A 30 -0.39 -20.08 27.66
CA GLY A 30 -1.64 -20.71 28.08
C GLY A 30 -2.18 -19.91 29.28
N GLU A 31 -3.19 -19.05 29.07
CA GLU A 31 -4.02 -18.54 30.19
C GLU A 31 -5.41 -18.09 29.72
N SER A 32 -6.42 -18.56 30.46
CA SER A 32 -7.82 -18.20 30.37
C SER A 32 -8.15 -17.16 31.44
N GLY A 33 -9.06 -16.24 31.16
CA GLY A 33 -9.67 -15.41 32.20
C GLY A 33 -10.69 -14.45 31.63
N GLY A 34 -11.98 -14.78 31.76
CA GLY A 34 -13.07 -13.85 31.48
C GLY A 34 -13.27 -12.86 32.63
N HIS A 35 -13.76 -11.68 32.30
CA HIS A 35 -14.68 -10.95 33.17
C HIS A 35 -15.55 -9.99 32.36
N ASP A 36 -16.76 -9.88 32.86
CA ASP A 36 -18.00 -9.36 32.29
C ASP A 36 -18.19 -7.87 32.57
N GLY A 37 -19.13 -7.25 31.84
CA GLY A 37 -19.89 -6.10 32.34
C GLY A 37 -19.55 -4.73 31.74
N GLY A 38 -20.49 -4.16 30.98
CA GLY A 38 -20.53 -2.71 30.78
C GLY A 38 -21.22 -2.24 29.50
N ARG A 39 -22.55 -2.40 29.42
CA ARG A 39 -23.39 -1.70 28.43
C ARG A 39 -23.30 -0.18 28.65
N GLY A 40 -22.89 0.56 27.63
CA GLY A 40 -22.98 2.02 27.57
C GLY A 40 -23.63 2.44 26.25
N SER A 41 -24.87 2.87 26.34
CA SER A 41 -25.74 3.28 25.23
C SER A 41 -25.28 4.61 24.61
N LEU A 42 -25.22 4.66 23.28
CA LEU A 42 -25.12 5.88 22.47
C LEU A 42 -26.41 6.70 22.58
N PRO A 43 -26.37 8.03 22.78
CA PRO A 43 -27.51 8.88 22.50
C PRO A 43 -27.53 9.26 21.01
N GLY A 44 -28.74 9.15 20.43
CA GLY A 44 -29.02 9.42 19.03
C GLY A 44 -29.06 10.90 18.68
N SER A 45 -28.87 11.13 17.39
CA SER A 45 -29.08 12.40 16.69
C SER A 45 -30.58 12.70 16.52
N PRO A 46 -30.99 13.98 16.61
CA PRO A 46 -32.15 14.47 15.90
C PRO A 46 -31.75 15.42 14.77
N ARG A 47 -32.49 15.32 13.65
CA ARG A 47 -32.47 16.22 12.50
C ARG A 47 -33.54 17.31 12.65
N GLY A 48 -33.21 18.52 12.14
CA GLY A 48 -34.11 19.34 11.31
C GLY A 48 -34.79 20.57 11.96
N GLY A 49 -34.78 21.71 11.23
CA GLY A 49 -35.74 22.82 11.39
C GLY A 49 -35.10 24.22 11.40
N GLU A 50 -35.59 25.11 10.52
CA GLU A 50 -35.10 26.47 10.17
C GLU A 50 -35.67 27.62 11.05
N GLU A 51 -35.21 28.85 10.73
CA GLU A 51 -35.69 30.20 11.12
C GLU A 51 -35.23 30.69 12.53
N GLY A 52 -34.67 31.88 12.77
CA GLY A 52 -34.62 33.17 12.08
C GLY A 52 -34.91 34.27 13.14
N GLY A 53 -34.05 35.29 13.29
CA GLY A 53 -34.34 36.52 14.03
C GLY A 53 -33.38 36.89 15.18
N GLU A 54 -32.70 38.03 15.00
CA GLU A 54 -31.87 38.78 15.96
C GLU A 54 -32.75 39.65 16.88
N GLU A 55 -32.43 39.79 18.18
CA GLU A 55 -31.97 41.04 18.86
C GLU A 55 -31.96 40.90 20.41
N GLU A 56 -31.16 41.77 21.03
CA GLU A 56 -30.61 41.82 22.39
C GLU A 56 -31.58 42.07 23.57
N ALA A 57 -31.20 41.64 24.78
CA ALA A 57 -30.91 42.52 25.93
C ALA A 57 -30.54 41.75 27.22
N GLU A 58 -29.63 42.35 27.98
CA GLU A 58 -28.89 41.89 29.16
C GLU A 58 -29.69 41.32 30.35
N GLY A 59 -28.98 40.46 31.12
CA GLY A 59 -28.91 40.63 32.57
C GLY A 59 -29.08 39.35 33.39
N ALA A 60 -27.98 38.76 33.85
CA ALA A 60 -27.79 38.19 35.20
C ALA A 60 -26.55 37.29 35.27
N LEU A 61 -25.53 37.75 36.01
CA LEU A 61 -24.41 36.95 36.47
C LEU A 61 -24.90 35.85 37.43
N THR A 62 -24.74 34.57 37.10
CA THR A 62 -24.46 33.52 38.10
C THR A 62 -23.80 32.29 37.45
N GLY A 63 -22.57 31.99 37.89
CA GLY A 63 -22.17 30.59 38.16
C GLY A 63 -21.59 29.74 37.03
N SER A 64 -20.26 29.74 36.96
CA SER A 64 -19.43 28.52 36.88
C SER A 64 -19.50 27.63 35.63
N ASP A 65 -18.93 28.07 34.51
CA ASP A 65 -18.55 27.20 33.38
C ASP A 65 -17.06 27.35 33.03
N GLY A 66 -16.19 26.85 33.91
CA GLY A 66 -14.74 26.92 33.76
C GLY A 66 -14.01 25.58 33.64
N SER A 67 -14.70 24.46 33.43
CA SER A 67 -14.05 23.12 33.45
C SER A 67 -14.25 22.23 32.22
N SER A 68 -15.19 22.52 31.30
CA SER A 68 -15.30 21.73 30.05
C SER A 68 -14.33 22.19 28.96
N ASP A 69 -14.07 23.50 28.87
CA ASP A 69 -13.20 24.10 27.86
C ASP A 69 -11.68 23.80 28.07
N GLY A 70 -11.31 23.29 29.25
CA GLY A 70 -9.93 22.84 29.52
C GLY A 70 -9.66 21.40 29.06
N GLY A 71 -10.68 20.53 29.07
CA GLY A 71 -10.56 19.12 28.69
C GLY A 71 -10.39 18.94 27.18
N ASP A 72 -11.15 19.71 26.40
CA ASP A 72 -11.10 19.66 24.93
C ASP A 72 -9.75 20.17 24.41
N ARG A 73 -9.23 21.26 24.99
CA ARG A 73 -7.90 21.80 24.64
C ARG A 73 -6.76 20.83 24.96
N GLN A 74 -6.84 20.11 26.08
CA GLN A 74 -5.83 19.13 26.45
C GLN A 74 -5.90 17.87 25.56
N GLN A 75 -7.09 17.43 25.16
CA GLN A 75 -7.26 16.34 24.19
C GLN A 75 -6.73 16.73 22.81
N GLU A 76 -6.97 17.95 22.37
CA GLU A 76 -6.47 18.47 21.09
C GLU A 76 -4.94 18.57 21.08
N GLU A 77 -4.33 19.02 22.17
CA GLU A 77 -2.87 19.06 22.31
C GLU A 77 -2.25 17.66 22.31
N LEU A 78 -2.87 16.70 23.01
CA LEU A 78 -2.45 15.30 23.01
C LEU A 78 -2.60 14.65 21.63
N ALA A 79 -3.70 14.93 20.91
CA ALA A 79 -3.93 14.45 19.56
C ALA A 79 -2.89 15.02 18.58
N ALA A 80 -2.60 16.32 18.67
CA ALA A 80 -1.58 16.97 17.85
C ALA A 80 -0.16 16.43 18.15
N ALA A 81 0.14 16.14 19.42
CA ALA A 81 1.41 15.52 19.81
C ALA A 81 1.52 14.08 19.28
N ALA A 82 0.47 13.27 19.39
CA ALA A 82 0.43 11.92 18.84
C ALA A 82 0.61 11.92 17.32
N GLU A 83 -0.03 12.85 16.61
CA GLU A 83 0.07 12.98 15.16
C GLU A 83 1.50 13.28 14.70
N LYS A 84 2.27 14.09 15.45
CA LYS A 84 3.70 14.32 15.17
C LYS A 84 4.53 13.05 15.28
N ILE A 85 4.25 12.19 16.25
CA ILE A 85 4.94 10.90 16.40
C ILE A 85 4.58 9.97 15.24
N PHE A 86 3.28 9.87 14.90
CA PHE A 86 2.81 9.08 13.78
C PHE A 86 3.34 9.58 12.43
N MET A 87 3.57 10.88 12.27
CA MET A 87 4.22 11.43 11.08
C MET A 87 5.62 10.83 10.88
N PHE A 88 6.44 10.78 11.94
CA PHE A 88 7.77 10.18 11.86
C PHE A 88 7.71 8.68 11.55
N LEU A 89 6.83 7.95 12.25
CA LEU A 89 6.61 6.52 12.00
C LEU A 89 6.09 6.24 10.58
N GLN A 90 5.24 7.12 10.05
CA GLN A 90 4.70 7.00 8.71
C GLN A 90 5.77 7.21 7.64
N VAL A 91 6.63 8.22 7.79
CA VAL A 91 7.74 8.43 6.86
C VAL A 91 8.69 7.23 6.87
N PHE A 92 8.99 6.68 8.04
CA PHE A 92 9.83 5.51 8.17
C PHE A 92 9.23 4.26 7.49
N THR A 93 7.97 3.94 7.78
CA THR A 93 7.27 2.79 7.18
C THR A 93 7.08 2.94 5.68
N ALA A 94 6.70 4.13 5.21
CA ALA A 94 6.58 4.43 3.78
C ALA A 94 7.93 4.29 3.06
N SER A 95 9.04 4.66 3.69
CA SER A 95 10.39 4.50 3.12
C SER A 95 10.76 3.02 2.97
N LEU A 96 10.48 2.19 3.99
CA LEU A 96 10.72 0.75 3.93
C LEU A 96 9.89 0.07 2.84
N LYS A 97 8.61 0.41 2.73
CA LYS A 97 7.77 -0.12 1.67
C LYS A 97 8.21 0.36 0.29
N SER A 98 8.56 1.65 0.15
CA SER A 98 9.07 2.19 -1.11
C SER A 98 10.32 1.45 -1.56
N TYR A 99 11.21 1.10 -0.64
CA TYR A 99 12.39 0.29 -0.94
C TYR A 99 12.00 -1.12 -1.43
N ALA A 100 11.13 -1.82 -0.71
CA ALA A 100 10.66 -3.16 -1.09
C ALA A 100 9.91 -3.16 -2.44
N HIS A 101 9.08 -2.15 -2.67
CA HIS A 101 8.33 -1.98 -3.91
C HIS A 101 9.26 -1.66 -5.09
N GLY A 102 10.21 -0.73 -4.91
CA GLY A 102 11.18 -0.38 -5.93
C GLY A 102 12.09 -1.55 -6.33
N ALA A 103 12.46 -2.41 -5.36
CA ALA A 103 13.20 -3.64 -5.65
C ALA A 103 12.41 -4.61 -6.53
N ASN A 104 11.11 -4.75 -6.28
CA ASN A 104 10.21 -5.57 -7.11
C ASN A 104 10.06 -5.00 -8.53
N ASP A 105 9.83 -3.68 -8.64
CA ASP A 105 9.65 -3.03 -9.93
C ASP A 105 10.92 -3.08 -10.77
N THR A 106 12.09 -2.91 -10.14
CA THR A 106 13.39 -3.09 -10.80
C THR A 106 13.56 -4.51 -11.33
N ALA A 107 13.13 -5.54 -10.58
CA ALA A 107 13.19 -6.92 -11.05
C ALA A 107 12.27 -7.17 -12.25
N ASN A 108 11.08 -6.56 -12.29
CA ASN A 108 10.15 -6.67 -13.40
C ASN A 108 10.69 -6.04 -14.69
N ALA A 109 11.46 -4.96 -14.60
CA ALA A 109 12.13 -4.33 -15.73
C ALA A 109 13.43 -5.04 -16.14
N ALA A 110 14.28 -5.39 -15.17
CA ALA A 110 15.60 -5.97 -15.41
C ALA A 110 15.55 -7.44 -15.85
N GLY A 111 14.54 -8.20 -15.41
CA GLY A 111 14.39 -9.63 -15.71
C GLY A 111 14.33 -9.94 -17.21
N PRO A 112 13.38 -9.36 -17.97
CA PRO A 112 13.29 -9.57 -19.41
C PRO A 112 14.56 -9.13 -20.15
N TYR A 113 15.13 -7.98 -19.78
CA TYR A 113 16.35 -7.47 -20.39
C TYR A 113 17.52 -8.45 -20.22
N THR A 114 17.73 -8.92 -18.99
CA THR A 114 18.82 -9.84 -18.67
C THR A 114 18.63 -11.20 -19.35
N ALA A 115 17.38 -11.67 -19.48
CA ALA A 115 17.08 -12.89 -20.21
C ALA A 115 17.49 -12.79 -21.70
N VAL A 116 17.21 -11.66 -22.35
CA VAL A 116 17.62 -11.41 -23.75
C VAL A 116 19.15 -11.29 -23.85
N GLN A 117 19.78 -10.56 -22.93
CA GLN A 117 21.24 -10.40 -22.91
C GLN A 117 21.96 -11.74 -22.71
N ALA A 118 21.47 -12.59 -21.80
CA ALA A 118 22.03 -13.91 -21.55
C ALA A 118 21.89 -14.82 -22.78
N LEU A 119 20.75 -14.76 -23.47
CA LEU A 119 20.54 -15.48 -24.72
C LEU A 119 21.47 -15.00 -25.83
N TYR A 120 21.75 -13.70 -25.90
CA TYR A 120 22.66 -13.11 -26.89
C TYR A 120 24.13 -13.53 -26.68
N ILE A 121 24.61 -13.51 -25.43
CA ILE A 121 26.02 -13.84 -25.12
C ILE A 121 26.26 -15.35 -25.11
N HIS A 122 25.41 -16.12 -24.43
CA HIS A 122 25.65 -17.53 -24.13
C HIS A 122 24.79 -18.50 -24.95
N GLY A 123 23.93 -17.98 -25.83
CA GLY A 123 22.97 -18.80 -26.56
C GLY A 123 21.98 -19.51 -25.63
N ALA A 124 21.34 -20.57 -26.14
CA ALA A 124 20.32 -21.31 -25.39
C ALA A 124 20.86 -22.05 -24.15
N ALA A 125 22.19 -22.14 -23.98
CA ALA A 125 22.84 -22.79 -22.84
C ALA A 125 22.86 -21.91 -21.58
N GLY A 126 22.69 -20.59 -21.71
CA GLY A 126 22.68 -19.63 -20.59
C GLY A 126 21.37 -19.58 -19.79
N CYS A 127 20.33 -20.31 -20.19
CA CYS A 127 19.01 -20.22 -19.56
C CYS A 127 18.86 -20.92 -18.20
N SER A 128 19.87 -21.65 -17.74
CA SER A 128 19.82 -22.38 -16.47
C SER A 128 20.11 -21.50 -15.25
N HIS A 129 20.93 -20.45 -15.42
CA HIS A 129 21.31 -19.54 -14.34
C HIS A 129 21.58 -18.14 -14.89
N VAL A 130 20.55 -17.29 -14.86
CA VAL A 130 20.62 -15.91 -15.33
C VAL A 130 20.91 -15.00 -14.15
N VAL A 131 22.12 -14.47 -14.07
CA VAL A 131 22.51 -13.47 -13.07
C VAL A 131 22.36 -12.09 -13.68
N THR A 132 21.57 -11.23 -13.05
CA THR A 132 21.43 -9.83 -13.45
C THR A 132 22.68 -9.04 -13.05
N PRO A 133 23.42 -8.44 -14.00
CA PRO A 133 24.59 -7.65 -13.66
C PRO A 133 24.17 -6.34 -12.97
N PHE A 134 25.02 -5.86 -12.06
CA PHE A 134 24.73 -4.69 -11.23
C PHE A 134 24.36 -3.44 -12.04
N TRP A 135 25.01 -3.21 -13.18
CA TRP A 135 24.74 -2.03 -14.00
C TRP A 135 23.32 -2.00 -14.58
N VAL A 136 22.70 -3.16 -14.86
CA VAL A 136 21.30 -3.23 -15.34
C VAL A 136 20.35 -2.84 -14.22
N LEU A 137 20.63 -3.30 -12.99
CA LEU A 137 19.87 -2.90 -11.81
C LEU A 137 20.02 -1.40 -11.54
N ALA A 138 21.23 -0.85 -11.67
CA ALA A 138 21.51 0.57 -11.52
C ALA A 138 20.78 1.42 -12.58
N ALA A 139 20.79 0.98 -13.85
CA ALA A 139 20.06 1.65 -14.93
C ALA A 139 18.53 1.58 -14.71
N GLY A 140 18.01 0.44 -14.26
CA GLY A 140 16.60 0.27 -13.91
C GLY A 140 16.18 1.20 -12.76
N GLY A 141 16.97 1.24 -11.69
CA GLY A 141 16.74 2.14 -10.55
C GLY A 141 16.78 3.61 -10.95
N LEU A 142 17.76 4.02 -11.77
CA LEU A 142 17.85 5.39 -12.30
C LEU A 142 16.61 5.74 -13.15
N GLY A 143 16.13 4.80 -13.97
CA GLY A 143 14.91 4.97 -14.75
C GLY A 143 13.67 5.20 -13.89
N ILE A 144 13.51 4.47 -12.79
CA ILE A 144 12.41 4.67 -11.83
C ILE A 144 12.50 6.06 -11.19
N VAL A 145 13.69 6.47 -10.73
CA VAL A 145 13.91 7.80 -10.12
C VAL A 145 13.56 8.92 -11.11
N LEU A 146 14.02 8.82 -12.35
CA LEU A 146 13.71 9.81 -13.40
C LEU A 146 12.21 9.83 -13.74
N GLY A 147 11.56 8.65 -13.85
CA GLY A 147 10.13 8.56 -14.10
C GLY A 147 9.29 9.19 -12.99
N LEU A 148 9.65 8.94 -11.73
CA LEU A 148 9.01 9.56 -10.57
C LEU A 148 9.25 11.08 -10.53
N ALA A 149 10.46 11.55 -10.84
CA ALA A 149 10.76 12.98 -10.88
C ALA A 149 9.97 13.73 -11.96
N CYS A 150 9.77 13.10 -13.14
CA CYS A 150 9.09 13.76 -14.26
C CYS A 150 7.55 13.62 -14.22
N LEU A 151 7.01 12.46 -13.85
CA LEU A 151 5.56 12.17 -13.92
C LEU A 151 4.92 11.78 -12.58
N GLY A 152 5.71 11.47 -11.54
CA GLY A 152 5.21 10.94 -10.27
C GLY A 152 4.26 11.88 -9.52
N HIS A 153 4.46 13.21 -9.63
CA HIS A 153 3.64 14.21 -8.94
C HIS A 153 2.14 14.10 -9.28
N LYS A 154 1.80 13.82 -10.55
CA LYS A 154 0.39 13.68 -10.99
C LYS A 154 -0.31 12.49 -10.35
N VAL A 155 0.42 11.38 -10.18
CA VAL A 155 -0.11 10.14 -9.58
C VAL A 155 -0.24 10.29 -8.07
N MET A 156 0.77 10.85 -7.41
CA MET A 156 0.76 11.11 -5.96
C MET A 156 -0.42 12.02 -5.56
N GLN A 157 -0.72 13.05 -6.36
CA GLN A 157 -1.85 13.93 -6.10
C GLN A 157 -3.20 13.19 -6.16
N THR A 158 -3.36 12.26 -7.11
CA THR A 158 -4.62 11.52 -7.31
C THR A 158 -4.90 10.53 -6.17
N ILE A 159 -3.86 9.84 -5.67
CA ILE A 159 -4.00 8.87 -4.57
C ILE A 159 -4.12 9.58 -3.21
N GLY A 160 -3.35 10.65 -2.99
CA GLY A 160 -3.31 11.37 -1.72
C GLY A 160 -4.55 12.19 -1.39
N THR A 161 -5.34 12.59 -2.40
CA THR A 161 -6.55 13.41 -2.20
C THR A 161 -7.84 12.77 -2.71
N GLY A 162 -7.77 11.72 -3.54
CA GLY A 162 -8.93 11.18 -4.24
C GLY A 162 -9.67 10.01 -3.56
N LEU A 163 -8.98 9.24 -2.69
CA LEU A 163 -9.51 7.99 -2.14
C LEU A 163 -10.18 8.15 -0.76
N THR A 164 -9.53 8.85 0.18
CA THR A 164 -10.06 9.22 1.50
C THR A 164 -9.17 10.29 2.11
N SER A 165 -9.66 11.07 3.07
CA SER A 165 -8.83 12.04 3.82
C SER A 165 -7.93 11.25 4.77
N ILE A 166 -6.63 11.20 4.51
CA ILE A 166 -5.66 10.42 5.30
C ILE A 166 -4.87 11.36 6.21
N ASN A 167 -5.06 11.21 7.52
CA ASN A 167 -4.17 11.75 8.54
C ASN A 167 -2.98 10.78 8.77
N PHE A 168 -1.83 11.24 9.27
CA PHE A 168 -0.60 10.44 9.46
C PHE A 168 -0.82 9.13 10.21
N SER A 169 -1.62 9.14 11.28
CA SER A 169 -1.94 7.92 12.04
C SER A 169 -2.69 6.86 11.19
N ARG A 170 -3.60 7.32 10.33
CA ARG A 170 -4.35 6.44 9.41
C ARG A 170 -3.45 5.89 8.33
N GLY A 171 -2.59 6.74 7.77
CA GLY A 171 -1.58 6.34 6.79
C GLY A 171 -0.70 5.21 7.34
N PHE A 172 -0.30 5.33 8.60
CA PHE A 172 0.51 4.34 9.30
C PHE A 172 -0.22 3.01 9.49
N CYS A 173 -1.47 3.05 9.95
CA CYS A 173 -2.29 1.85 10.08
C CYS A 173 -2.52 1.14 8.74
N VAL A 174 -2.80 1.89 7.68
CA VAL A 174 -2.96 1.35 6.32
C VAL A 174 -1.66 0.67 5.86
N GLU A 175 -0.54 1.36 6.03
CA GLU A 175 0.76 0.89 5.56
C GLU A 175 1.22 -0.36 6.31
N LEU A 176 1.08 -0.36 7.64
CA LEU A 176 1.36 -1.54 8.46
C LEU A 176 0.42 -2.69 8.14
N GLY A 177 -0.89 -2.43 8.01
CA GLY A 177 -1.88 -3.46 7.72
C GLY A 177 -1.60 -4.15 6.38
N SER A 178 -1.28 -3.37 5.35
CA SER A 178 -0.93 -3.93 4.04
C SER A 178 0.38 -4.70 4.08
N THR A 179 1.40 -4.14 4.76
CA THR A 179 2.72 -4.78 4.84
C THR A 179 2.63 -6.10 5.60
N LEU A 180 1.90 -6.13 6.71
CA LEU A 180 1.67 -7.34 7.49
C LEU A 180 0.94 -8.39 6.66
N ALA A 181 -0.13 -8.02 5.95
CA ALA A 181 -0.84 -8.94 5.06
C ALA A 181 0.08 -9.54 3.98
N VAL A 182 0.92 -8.71 3.35
CA VAL A 182 1.89 -9.16 2.34
C VAL A 182 2.92 -10.10 2.95
N VAL A 183 3.49 -9.75 4.10
CA VAL A 183 4.51 -10.57 4.77
C VAL A 183 3.93 -11.91 5.21
N THR A 184 2.76 -11.91 5.85
CA THR A 184 2.09 -13.16 6.27
C THR A 184 1.78 -14.06 5.08
N ALA A 185 1.27 -13.51 3.98
CA ALA A 185 1.00 -14.30 2.78
C ALA A 185 2.29 -14.81 2.11
N SER A 186 3.36 -14.01 2.14
CA SER A 186 4.68 -14.39 1.63
C SER A 186 5.29 -15.52 2.46
N LEU A 187 5.15 -15.48 3.79
CA LEU A 187 5.59 -16.55 4.69
C LEU A 187 4.78 -17.84 4.47
N ALA A 188 3.51 -17.74 4.08
CA ALA A 188 2.68 -18.86 3.68
C ALA A 188 2.99 -19.38 2.26
N GLY A 189 3.93 -18.75 1.54
CA GLY A 189 4.30 -19.14 0.16
C GLY A 189 3.27 -18.78 -0.90
N MET A 190 2.29 -17.93 -0.58
CA MET A 190 1.25 -17.52 -1.52
C MET A 190 1.69 -16.28 -2.31
N PRO A 191 1.62 -16.29 -3.66
CA PRO A 191 1.87 -15.09 -4.45
C PRO A 191 0.70 -14.12 -4.29
N VAL A 192 0.92 -13.04 -3.54
CA VAL A 192 -0.07 -11.96 -3.36
C VAL A 192 0.37 -10.67 -4.04
N SER A 193 -0.61 -9.87 -4.47
CA SER A 193 -0.36 -8.54 -5.02
C SER A 193 -0.39 -7.50 -3.90
N SER A 194 0.73 -6.78 -3.71
CA SER A 194 0.84 -5.70 -2.73
C SER A 194 -0.17 -4.57 -2.97
N THR A 195 -0.56 -4.32 -4.22
CA THR A 195 -1.55 -3.30 -4.58
C THR A 195 -2.93 -3.65 -4.04
N HIS A 196 -3.34 -4.92 -4.15
CA HIS A 196 -4.60 -5.39 -3.59
C HIS A 196 -4.58 -5.35 -2.06
N CYS A 197 -3.46 -5.74 -1.44
CA CYS A 197 -3.30 -5.62 0.02
C CYS A 197 -3.44 -4.16 0.46
N GLN A 198 -2.80 -3.21 -0.25
CA GLN A 198 -2.87 -1.80 0.10
C GLN A 198 -4.29 -1.24 -0.03
N VAL A 199 -4.95 -1.48 -1.16
CA VAL A 199 -6.32 -0.99 -1.38
C VAL A 199 -7.28 -1.62 -0.38
N GLY A 200 -7.11 -2.90 -0.06
CA GLY A 200 -7.86 -3.58 1.00
C GLY A 200 -7.67 -2.93 2.38
N SER A 201 -6.44 -2.59 2.75
CA SER A 201 -6.14 -1.89 4.00
C SER A 201 -6.73 -0.48 4.06
N ILE A 202 -6.71 0.28 2.96
CA ILE A 202 -7.37 1.60 2.88
C ILE A 202 -8.87 1.47 3.12
N ILE A 203 -9.52 0.50 2.48
CA ILE A 203 -10.95 0.25 2.66
C ILE A 203 -11.23 -0.16 4.10
N ALA A 204 -10.46 -1.09 4.67
CA ALA A 204 -10.64 -1.55 6.04
C ALA A 204 -10.56 -0.39 7.06
N VAL A 205 -9.53 0.45 6.96
CA VAL A 205 -9.37 1.62 7.84
C VAL A 205 -10.50 2.63 7.65
N GLY A 206 -10.87 2.93 6.40
CA GLY A 206 -11.96 3.87 6.10
C GLY A 206 -13.33 3.39 6.61
N LEU A 207 -13.60 2.08 6.52
CA LEU A 207 -14.82 1.47 7.05
C LEU A 207 -14.88 1.53 8.57
N MET A 208 -13.76 1.29 9.26
CA MET A 208 -13.70 1.30 10.72
C MET A 208 -13.82 2.71 11.31
N GLU A 209 -13.32 3.74 10.62
CA GLU A 209 -13.33 5.12 11.12
C GLU A 209 -14.68 5.82 10.93
N SER A 210 -15.25 5.75 9.73
CA SER A 210 -16.38 6.61 9.34
C SER A 210 -17.49 5.85 8.61
N GLY A 211 -17.42 4.51 8.62
CA GLY A 211 -18.41 3.64 7.99
C GLY A 211 -18.37 3.67 6.45
N ALA A 212 -19.35 3.01 5.83
CA ALA A 212 -19.41 2.83 4.37
C ALA A 212 -19.53 4.13 3.56
N GLY A 213 -19.92 5.25 4.19
CA GLY A 213 -20.09 6.55 3.53
C GLY A 213 -18.78 7.31 3.27
N ALA A 214 -17.69 6.96 3.96
CA ALA A 214 -16.39 7.61 3.80
C ALA A 214 -15.56 7.06 2.63
N VAL A 215 -15.92 5.89 2.10
CA VAL A 215 -15.21 5.23 1.00
C VAL A 215 -15.83 5.62 -0.34
N ASN A 216 -15.02 6.14 -1.27
CA ASN A 216 -15.49 6.43 -2.62
C ASN A 216 -15.59 5.15 -3.47
N TRP A 217 -16.71 4.45 -3.34
CA TRP A 217 -16.99 3.20 -4.07
C TRP A 217 -16.93 3.33 -5.59
N ARG A 218 -17.26 4.51 -6.15
CA ARG A 218 -17.18 4.77 -7.59
C ARG A 218 -15.73 4.79 -8.06
N LEU A 219 -14.84 5.44 -7.30
CA LEU A 219 -13.42 5.46 -7.62
C LEU A 219 -12.82 4.06 -7.48
N LEU A 220 -13.16 3.34 -6.41
CA LEU A 220 -12.71 1.97 -6.21
C LEU A 220 -13.13 1.05 -7.37
N GLY A 221 -14.39 1.17 -7.84
CA GLY A 221 -14.87 0.43 -9.00
C GLY A 221 -14.08 0.74 -10.27
N LYS A 222 -13.74 2.01 -10.52
CA LYS A 222 -12.88 2.40 -11.66
C LYS A 222 -11.48 1.79 -11.57
N VAL A 223 -10.91 1.72 -10.37
CA VAL A 223 -9.61 1.07 -10.12
C VAL A 223 -9.70 -0.44 -10.36
N ALA A 224 -10.75 -1.11 -9.89
CA ALA A 224 -10.94 -2.54 -10.13
C ALA A 224 -11.11 -2.86 -11.62
N VAL A 225 -11.89 -2.05 -12.34
CA VAL A 225 -12.05 -2.19 -13.80
C VAL A 225 -10.71 -1.94 -14.52
N SER A 226 -9.90 -0.98 -14.08
CA SER A 226 -8.60 -0.72 -14.71
C SER A 226 -7.65 -1.91 -14.57
N TRP A 227 -7.65 -2.62 -13.44
CA TRP A 227 -6.86 -3.85 -13.29
C TRP A 227 -7.32 -4.97 -14.23
N LEU A 228 -8.64 -5.14 -14.40
CA LEU A 228 -9.19 -6.14 -15.33
C LEU A 228 -8.90 -5.81 -16.79
N VAL A 229 -8.88 -4.53 -17.17
CA VAL A 229 -8.63 -4.10 -18.55
C VAL A 229 -7.14 -4.07 -18.88
N THR A 230 -6.28 -3.71 -17.93
CA THR A 230 -4.84 -3.59 -18.17
C THR A 230 -4.16 -4.92 -18.46
N VAL A 231 -4.56 -6.03 -17.82
CA VAL A 231 -3.95 -7.35 -18.04
C VAL A 231 -4.16 -7.87 -19.47
N PRO A 232 -5.41 -7.94 -20.02
CA PRO A 232 -5.63 -8.33 -21.40
C PRO A 232 -5.01 -7.37 -22.40
N ALA A 233 -5.07 -6.05 -22.13
CA ALA A 233 -4.47 -5.06 -23.01
C ALA A 233 -2.95 -5.22 -23.11
N ALA A 234 -2.26 -5.44 -21.99
CA ALA A 234 -0.84 -5.70 -21.96
C ALA A 234 -0.47 -7.00 -22.69
N ALA A 235 -1.26 -8.07 -22.48
CA ALA A 235 -1.06 -9.34 -23.17
C ALA A 235 -1.26 -9.21 -24.69
N ALA A 236 -2.30 -8.49 -25.13
CA ALA A 236 -2.57 -8.23 -26.54
C ALA A 236 -1.46 -7.39 -27.20
N ALA A 237 -0.98 -6.34 -26.52
CA ALA A 237 0.12 -5.52 -27.00
C ALA A 237 1.42 -6.33 -27.14
N ALA A 238 1.75 -7.17 -26.15
CA ALA A 238 2.91 -8.05 -26.21
C ALA A 238 2.79 -9.07 -27.36
N ALA A 239 1.61 -9.67 -27.55
CA ALA A 239 1.35 -10.60 -28.65
C ALA A 239 1.49 -9.93 -30.02
N LEU A 240 0.94 -8.73 -30.19
CA LEU A 240 1.04 -7.94 -31.42
C LEU A 240 2.50 -7.61 -31.75
N LEU A 241 3.27 -7.12 -30.78
CA LEU A 241 4.69 -6.82 -30.97
C LEU A 241 5.49 -8.05 -31.37
N LEU A 242 5.21 -9.20 -30.76
CA LEU A 242 5.89 -10.45 -31.10
C LEU A 242 5.56 -10.91 -32.52
N VAL A 243 4.30 -10.83 -32.94
CA VAL A 243 3.89 -11.19 -34.31
C VAL A 243 4.50 -10.22 -35.33
N ALA A 244 4.53 -8.92 -35.02
CA ALA A 244 5.09 -7.89 -35.90
C ALA A 244 6.61 -8.00 -36.08
N THR A 245 7.34 -8.39 -35.02
CA THR A 245 8.81 -8.55 -35.08
C THR A 245 9.25 -9.91 -35.63
N ARG A 246 8.36 -10.91 -35.62
CA ARG A 246 8.62 -12.26 -36.14
C ARG A 246 9.16 -12.30 -37.58
N PRO A 247 8.60 -11.58 -38.58
CA PRO A 247 9.13 -11.60 -39.95
C PRO A 247 10.53 -10.99 -40.06
N LEU A 248 10.88 -10.01 -39.21
CA LEU A 248 12.22 -9.40 -39.20
C LEU A 248 13.31 -10.30 -38.62
N ILE A 249 12.95 -11.21 -37.72
CA ILE A 249 13.89 -12.12 -37.04
C ILE A 249 14.10 -13.41 -37.87
N VAL A 250 13.12 -13.80 -38.67
CA VAL A 250 13.12 -15.06 -39.44
C VAL A 250 13.52 -14.86 -40.91
N SER A 251 13.69 -13.61 -41.38
CA SER A 251 14.27 -13.29 -42.69
C SER A 251 15.79 -13.24 -42.62
#